data_AF-A0A7R9LGN8-F1
#
_entry.id   AF-A0A7R9LGN8-F1
#
_cell.length_a   1.000
_cell.length_b   1.000
_cell.length_c   1.000
_cell.angle_alpha   90.00
_cell.angle_beta   90.00
_cell.angle_gamma   90.00
#
_symmetry.space_group_name_H-M   'P 1'
#
loop_
_entity.id
_entity.type
_entity.pdbx_description
1 polymer ?
#
loop_
_entity_poly.entity_id
_entity_poly.type
_entity_poly.pdbx_seq_one_letter_code
_entity_poly.pdbx_strand_id
1 'polypeptide(L)'
;MKLTYLIILTVCLIHVQCNQQLVFEVDRFKRAVNRTYVGFEKEKNLEWKKSYHFIQGADTQFGMIETFLQNKTDGQWGEEIALTQQAITEWNAMQPKPKFVVICGDLVDDLPGREPRRAKQIADFKQVFQALDKDIPLVLL
;
A
#
# COMPACT_ATOMS: atom_id res chain seq x y z
N MET A 1 23.20 -54.55 -24.74
CA MET A 1 23.20 -53.90 -23.41
C MET A 1 21.75 -53.53 -23.10
N LYS A 2 21.21 -54.08 -22.01
CA LYS A 2 19.79 -53.97 -21.60
C LYS A 2 19.51 -52.62 -20.93
N LEU A 3 18.43 -51.94 -21.34
CA LEU A 3 17.35 -51.36 -20.51
C LEU A 3 16.41 -50.62 -21.49
N THR A 4 15.25 -51.13 -21.90
CA THR A 4 14.00 -51.42 -21.16
C THR A 4 13.20 -50.17 -20.76
N TYR A 5 12.31 -49.79 -21.70
CA TYR A 5 10.92 -49.31 -21.62
C TYR A 5 10.43 -48.41 -20.45
N LEU A 6 9.68 -47.36 -20.80
CA LEU A 6 8.24 -47.34 -20.50
C LEU A 6 7.48 -46.50 -21.56
N ILE A 7 6.59 -47.17 -22.29
CA ILE A 7 5.66 -46.60 -23.26
C ILE A 7 4.27 -46.56 -22.58
N ILE A 8 3.39 -45.71 -23.12
CA ILE A 8 1.91 -45.74 -23.14
C ILE A 8 1.18 -45.32 -21.83
N LEU A 9 0.07 -44.57 -21.80
CA LEU A 9 -1.03 -44.22 -22.73
C LEU A 9 -1.56 -42.81 -22.33
N THR A 10 -1.83 -41.87 -23.25
CA THR A 10 -3.10 -41.62 -23.98
C THR A 10 -4.18 -40.82 -23.22
N VAL A 11 -4.77 -39.88 -23.97
CA VAL A 11 -6.11 -39.25 -23.88
C VAL A 11 -6.21 -37.87 -23.22
N CYS A 12 -6.62 -36.93 -24.08
CA CYS A 12 -7.35 -35.68 -23.85
C CYS A 12 -7.65 -35.26 -22.41
N LEU A 13 -7.28 -34.02 -22.08
CA LEU A 13 -8.22 -33.04 -21.55
C LEU A 13 -7.74 -31.66 -21.97
N ILE A 14 -8.52 -31.04 -22.85
CA ILE A 14 -8.50 -29.60 -23.09
C ILE A 14 -8.84 -28.95 -21.76
N HIS A 15 -7.85 -28.58 -20.97
CA HIS A 15 -8.04 -27.60 -19.92
C HIS A 15 -7.97 -26.25 -20.60
N VAL A 16 -9.15 -25.67 -20.80
CA VAL A 16 -9.38 -24.23 -20.92
C VAL A 16 -8.37 -23.54 -20.04
N GLN A 17 -7.36 -22.89 -20.64
CA GLN A 17 -6.59 -21.89 -19.91
C GLN A 17 -7.60 -20.79 -19.60
N CYS A 18 -8.21 -20.91 -18.42
CA CYS A 18 -8.95 -19.85 -17.78
C CYS A 18 -8.07 -18.63 -17.87
N ASN A 19 -8.60 -17.61 -18.54
CA ASN A 19 -8.02 -16.32 -18.74
C ASN A 19 -7.50 -15.82 -17.38
N GLN A 20 -6.23 -16.08 -17.06
CA GLN A 20 -5.53 -15.34 -16.03
C GLN A 20 -5.46 -13.94 -16.62
N GLN A 21 -6.49 -13.13 -16.33
CA GLN A 21 -6.30 -11.71 -16.24
C GLN A 21 -5.06 -11.57 -15.36
N LEU A 22 -3.94 -11.20 -15.97
CA LEU A 22 -2.81 -10.67 -15.24
C LEU A 22 -3.38 -9.51 -14.45
N VAL A 23 -3.73 -9.77 -13.20
CA VAL A 23 -4.01 -8.71 -12.23
C VAL A 23 -2.65 -8.07 -12.06
N PHE A 24 -2.35 -7.08 -12.90
CA PHE A 24 -1.27 -6.16 -12.63
C PHE A 24 -1.56 -5.61 -11.24
N GLU A 25 -0.80 -6.05 -10.24
CA GLU A 25 -0.90 -5.52 -8.90
C GLU A 25 -0.49 -4.04 -9.02
N VAL A 26 -1.49 -3.18 -9.17
CA VAL A 26 -1.28 -1.75 -9.32
C VAL A 26 -0.61 -1.29 -8.04
N ASP A 27 0.62 -0.77 -8.15
CA ASP A 27 1.36 -0.21 -7.03
C ASP A 27 0.46 0.78 -6.29
N ARG A 28 0.05 0.42 -5.05
CA ARG A 28 -0.89 1.23 -4.26
C ARG A 28 -0.34 2.63 -3.98
N PHE A 29 0.97 2.83 -4.08
CA PHE A 29 1.66 4.10 -3.88
C PHE A 29 1.81 4.93 -5.17
N LYS A 30 1.37 4.41 -6.32
CA LYS A 30 1.41 5.11 -7.63
C LYS A 30 0.08 4.95 -8.37
N ARG A 31 -0.97 5.57 -7.83
CA ARG A 31 -2.34 5.49 -8.39
C ARG A 31 -2.85 6.77 -9.04
N ALA A 32 -2.16 7.89 -8.84
CA ALA A 32 -2.47 9.16 -9.52
C ALA A 32 -1.89 9.14 -10.95
N VAL A 33 -2.76 9.24 -11.96
CA VAL A 33 -2.40 9.21 -13.38
C VAL A 33 -3.29 10.22 -14.11
N ASN A 34 -2.75 11.00 -15.05
CA ASN A 34 -3.53 11.93 -15.89
C ASN A 34 -4.48 12.86 -15.09
N ARG A 35 -4.02 13.40 -13.95
CA ARG A 35 -4.82 14.25 -13.05
C ARG A 35 -6.09 13.59 -12.50
N THR A 36 -6.14 12.26 -12.54
CA THR A 36 -7.15 11.42 -11.90
C THR A 36 -6.49 10.41 -10.97
N TYR A 37 -7.29 9.68 -10.22
CA TYR A 37 -6.83 8.63 -9.31
C TYR A 37 -7.61 7.36 -9.59
N VAL A 38 -6.90 6.26 -9.88
CA VAL A 38 -7.52 4.96 -10.16
C VAL A 38 -8.35 4.52 -8.95
N GLY A 39 -9.66 4.29 -9.12
CA GLY A 39 -10.62 4.00 -8.05
C GLY A 39 -11.51 5.17 -7.64
N PHE A 40 -11.23 6.40 -8.09
CA PHE A 40 -12.09 7.57 -7.91
C PHE A 40 -12.61 8.08 -9.26
N GLU A 41 -13.02 7.16 -10.15
CA GLU A 41 -13.56 7.54 -11.44
C GLU A 41 -14.76 8.50 -11.27
N LYS A 42 -14.74 9.62 -12.00
CA LYS A 42 -15.73 10.69 -11.89
C LYS A 42 -17.14 10.15 -12.12
N GLU A 43 -17.31 9.32 -13.13
CA GLU A 43 -18.59 8.74 -13.55
C GLU A 43 -19.27 7.94 -12.43
N LYS A 44 -18.48 7.35 -11.52
CA LYS A 44 -18.99 6.57 -10.39
C LYS A 44 -19.25 7.41 -9.13
N ASN A 45 -18.64 8.59 -9.04
CA ASN A 45 -18.60 9.42 -7.82
C ASN A 45 -19.20 10.84 -8.01
N LEU A 46 -19.88 11.10 -9.13
CA LEU A 46 -20.54 12.38 -9.41
C LEU A 46 -21.77 12.67 -8.55
N GLU A 47 -22.47 11.62 -8.14
CA GLU A 47 -23.72 11.73 -7.39
C GLU A 47 -23.53 11.25 -5.96
N TRP A 48 -24.03 12.04 -5.01
CA TRP A 48 -24.09 11.63 -3.62
C TRP A 48 -25.19 10.59 -3.41
N LYS A 49 -24.81 9.32 -3.27
CA LYS A 49 -25.77 8.21 -3.11
C LYS A 49 -26.11 7.88 -1.66
N LYS A 50 -25.13 8.02 -0.76
CA LYS A 50 -25.27 7.69 0.66
C LYS A 50 -24.15 8.31 1.49
N SER A 51 -24.39 8.45 2.79
CA SER A 51 -23.36 8.84 3.75
C SER A 51 -22.16 7.90 3.68
N TYR A 52 -20.98 8.48 3.84
CA TYR A 52 -19.73 7.77 3.96
C TYR A 52 -18.79 8.51 4.90
N HIS A 53 -17.72 7.85 5.31
CA HIS A 53 -16.62 8.47 6.02
C HIS A 53 -15.29 8.11 5.34
N PHE A 54 -14.28 8.91 5.64
CA PHE A 54 -12.91 8.73 5.21
C PHE A 54 -12.00 9.16 6.36
N ILE A 55 -10.74 8.76 6.30
CA ILE A 55 -9.73 9.17 7.27
C ILE A 55 -8.85 10.23 6.65
N GLN A 56 -8.62 11.31 7.39
CA GLN A 56 -7.61 12.31 7.09
C GLN A 56 -6.53 12.24 8.17
N GLY A 57 -5.32 11.85 7.76
CA GLY A 57 -4.10 11.95 8.56
C GLY A 57 -3.13 12.95 7.94
N ALA A 58 -2.07 13.26 8.68
CA ALA A 58 -0.94 14.06 8.24
C ALA A 58 0.27 13.74 9.14
N ASP A 59 1.44 14.22 8.74
CA ASP A 59 2.61 14.33 9.61
C ASP A 59 3.07 13.01 10.24
N THR A 60 3.11 11.92 9.45
CA THR A 60 3.68 10.65 9.95
C THR A 60 5.18 10.77 10.21
N GLN A 61 5.86 11.70 9.52
CA GLN A 61 7.22 12.18 9.75
C GLN A 61 8.23 11.12 10.24
N PHE A 62 8.29 9.98 9.55
CA PHE A 62 9.20 8.88 9.91
C PHE A 62 10.63 9.40 10.07
N GLY A 63 11.18 9.34 11.30
CA GLY A 63 12.51 9.82 11.65
C GLY A 63 12.52 11.07 12.53
N MET A 64 11.41 11.79 12.64
CA MET A 64 11.35 13.04 13.39
C MET A 64 11.40 12.80 14.90
N ILE A 65 10.64 11.86 15.46
CA ILE A 65 10.62 11.61 16.91
C ILE A 65 12.02 11.20 17.39
N GLU A 66 12.65 10.28 16.67
CA GLU A 66 14.02 9.83 16.93
C GLU A 66 15.00 11.02 16.94
N THR A 67 14.93 11.89 15.93
CA THR A 67 15.86 13.01 15.77
C THR A 67 15.60 14.12 16.79
N PHE A 68 14.35 14.57 16.91
CA PHE A 68 13.96 15.76 17.67
C PHE A 68 13.78 15.49 19.17
N LEU A 69 13.17 14.36 19.54
CA LEU A 69 12.84 14.05 20.93
C LEU A 69 13.90 13.16 21.59
N GLN A 70 14.50 12.24 20.82
CA GLN A 70 15.46 11.28 21.38
C GLN A 70 16.91 11.66 21.12
N ASN A 71 17.17 12.67 20.26
CA ASN A 71 18.50 13.07 19.81
C ASN A 71 19.32 11.89 19.26
N LYS A 72 18.65 11.01 18.50
CA LYS A 72 19.22 9.82 17.86
C LYS A 72 19.16 9.92 16.35
N THR A 73 20.03 9.14 15.70
CA THR A 73 20.11 8.99 14.23
C THR A 73 20.42 7.54 13.85
N ASP A 74 19.91 6.58 14.65
CA ASP A 74 20.10 5.14 14.44
C ASP A 74 19.24 4.59 13.29
N GLY A 75 18.31 5.40 12.77
CA GLY A 75 17.55 5.14 11.56
C GLY A 75 16.49 4.06 11.75
N GLN A 76 15.93 3.98 12.96
CA GLN A 76 14.94 2.98 13.32
C GLN A 76 13.51 3.52 13.34
N TRP A 77 13.28 4.79 13.72
CA TRP A 77 11.96 5.47 13.79
C TRP A 77 10.82 4.55 14.26
N GLY A 78 11.13 3.76 15.30
CA GLY A 78 10.27 2.68 15.76
C GLY A 78 8.96 3.18 16.37
N GLU A 79 8.97 4.41 16.89
CA GLU A 79 7.78 5.05 17.46
C GLU A 79 6.80 5.46 16.36
N GLU A 80 7.27 6.10 15.29
CA GLU A 80 6.46 6.45 14.12
C GLU A 80 5.90 5.21 13.42
N ILE A 81 6.69 4.14 13.32
CA ILE A 81 6.22 2.83 12.83
C ILE A 81 5.09 2.31 13.71
N ALA A 82 5.30 2.25 15.03
CA ALA A 82 4.32 1.70 15.96
C ALA A 82 2.99 2.47 15.94
N LEU A 83 3.05 3.81 15.97
CA LEU A 83 1.89 4.69 15.91
C LEU A 83 1.13 4.51 14.59
N THR A 84 1.85 4.44 13.47
CA THR A 84 1.24 4.22 12.14
C THR A 84 0.59 2.83 12.05
N GLN A 85 1.23 1.79 12.60
CA GLN A 85 0.69 0.43 12.64
C GLN A 85 -0.59 0.36 13.48
N GLN A 86 -0.63 1.05 14.61
CA GLN A 86 -1.83 1.16 15.45
C GLN A 86 -2.96 1.85 14.70
N ALA A 87 -2.69 3.00 14.05
CA ALA A 87 -3.68 3.72 13.26
C ALA A 87 -4.27 2.84 12.14
N ILE A 88 -3.41 2.12 11.40
CA ILE A 88 -3.84 1.18 10.36
C ILE A 88 -4.72 0.06 10.94
N THR A 89 -4.36 -0.46 12.12
CA THR A 89 -5.14 -1.51 12.79
C THR A 89 -6.56 -1.03 13.08
N GLU A 90 -6.69 0.18 13.63
CA GLU A 90 -7.99 0.79 13.90
C GLU A 90 -8.78 1.04 12.61
N TRP A 91 -8.15 1.60 11.57
CA TRP A 91 -8.81 1.88 10.29
C TRP A 91 -9.31 0.62 9.59
N ASN A 92 -8.55 -0.47 9.66
CA ASN A 92 -8.94 -1.77 9.12
C ASN A 92 -10.14 -2.37 9.88
N ALA A 93 -10.28 -2.09 11.18
CA ALA A 93 -11.34 -2.62 12.03
C ALA A 93 -12.67 -1.83 11.94
N MET A 94 -12.65 -0.63 11.37
CA MET A 94 -13.84 0.22 11.24
C MET A 94 -14.96 -0.45 10.44
N GLN A 95 -16.20 -0.29 10.93
CA GLN A 95 -17.40 -0.70 10.23
C GLN A 95 -18.46 0.41 10.16
N PRO A 96 -18.88 0.86 8.95
CA PRO A 96 -18.38 0.42 7.64
C PRO A 96 -16.89 0.77 7.42
N LYS A 97 -16.21 0.12 6.47
CA LYS A 97 -14.84 0.52 6.10
C LYS A 97 -14.80 1.98 5.60
N PRO A 98 -13.71 2.73 5.86
CA PRO A 98 -13.48 4.04 5.26
C PRO A 98 -13.49 3.96 3.74
N LYS A 99 -14.03 4.99 3.09
CA LYS A 99 -13.98 5.08 1.63
C LYS A 99 -12.58 5.24 1.08
N PHE A 100 -11.72 5.88 1.85
CA PHE A 100 -10.29 6.00 1.62
C PHE A 100 -9.62 6.55 2.88
N VAL A 101 -8.30 6.44 2.88
CA VAL A 101 -7.41 7.13 3.81
C VAL A 101 -6.60 8.13 3.00
N VAL A 102 -6.53 9.38 3.44
CA VAL A 102 -5.64 10.40 2.87
C VAL A 102 -4.62 10.84 3.91
N ILE A 103 -3.34 10.88 3.54
CA ILE A 103 -2.27 11.48 4.35
C ILE A 103 -1.83 12.76 3.64
N CYS A 104 -2.01 13.90 4.31
CA CYS A 104 -1.98 15.23 3.68
C CYS A 104 -0.59 15.89 3.59
N GLY A 105 0.48 15.21 3.97
CA GLY A 105 1.83 15.76 3.89
C GLY A 105 2.76 15.17 4.94
N ASP A 106 4.02 15.61 4.88
CA ASP A 106 5.07 15.32 5.86
C ASP A 106 5.16 13.82 6.21
N LEU A 107 5.24 13.01 5.15
CA LEU A 107 5.25 11.55 5.25
C LEU A 107 6.51 11.03 5.98
N VAL A 108 7.65 11.63 5.66
CA VAL A 108 8.98 11.28 6.17
C VAL A 108 9.72 12.55 6.56
N ASP A 109 10.65 12.45 7.51
CA ASP A 109 11.36 13.60 8.09
C ASP A 109 12.45 14.18 7.16
N ASP A 110 13.27 13.32 6.51
CA ASP A 110 14.43 13.80 5.79
C ASP A 110 14.05 14.54 4.50
N LEU A 111 14.76 15.62 4.19
CA LEU A 111 14.56 16.38 2.94
C LEU A 111 15.06 15.61 1.69
N PRO A 112 14.52 15.90 0.49
CA PRO A 112 15.07 15.41 -0.77
C PRO A 112 16.59 15.63 -0.89
N GLY A 113 17.31 14.59 -1.32
CA GLY A 113 18.77 14.63 -1.47
C GLY A 113 19.56 14.17 -0.23
N ARG A 114 18.90 13.79 0.87
CA ARG A 114 19.53 13.25 2.10
C ARG A 114 19.65 11.72 2.08
N GLU A 115 20.04 11.17 0.93
CA GLU A 115 20.22 9.72 0.80
C GLU A 115 21.44 9.20 1.59
N PRO A 116 21.40 7.97 2.14
CA PRO A 116 20.38 6.93 1.95
C PRO A 116 19.24 6.93 2.98
N ARG A 117 19.29 7.82 3.97
CA ARG A 117 18.35 7.81 5.11
C ARG A 117 16.91 8.10 4.65
N ARG A 118 16.72 9.08 3.76
CA ARG A 118 15.41 9.37 3.14
C ARG A 118 14.83 8.16 2.40
N ALA A 119 15.60 7.47 1.55
CA ALA A 119 15.11 6.29 0.85
C ALA A 119 14.66 5.20 1.82
N LYS A 120 15.40 5.00 2.93
CA LYS A 120 15.00 4.05 3.97
C LYS A 120 13.71 4.48 4.67
N GLN A 121 13.55 5.75 5.03
CA GLN A 121 12.28 6.27 5.60
C GLN A 121 11.10 6.02 4.66
N ILE A 122 11.26 6.30 3.37
CA ILE A 122 10.21 6.06 2.36
C ILE A 122 9.91 4.57 2.21
N ALA A 123 10.93 3.71 2.25
CA ALA A 123 10.75 2.26 2.14
C ALA A 123 9.97 1.71 3.33
N ASP A 124 10.33 2.10 4.56
CA ASP A 124 9.66 1.64 5.77
C ASP A 124 8.25 2.21 5.89
N PHE A 125 8.04 3.49 5.54
CA PHE A 125 6.71 4.09 5.43
C PHE A 125 5.82 3.24 4.51
N LYS A 126 6.31 2.92 3.30
CA LYS A 126 5.57 2.08 2.36
C LYS A 126 5.32 0.68 2.92
N GLN A 127 6.31 0.08 3.57
CA GLN A 127 6.19 -1.24 4.17
C GLN A 127 5.09 -1.28 5.23
N VAL A 128 5.03 -0.30 6.13
CA VAL A 128 3.98 -0.21 7.16
C VAL A 128 2.61 -0.04 6.51
N PHE A 129 2.49 0.88 5.55
CA PHE A 129 1.23 1.12 4.84
C PHE A 129 0.79 -0.03 3.94
N GLN A 130 1.62 -1.06 3.67
CA GLN A 130 1.14 -2.28 3.02
C GLN A 130 0.09 -3.03 3.86
N ALA A 131 0.11 -2.86 5.19
CA ALA A 131 -0.85 -3.49 6.09
C ALA A 131 -2.25 -2.87 6.06
N LEU A 132 -2.41 -1.67 5.48
CA LEU A 132 -3.73 -1.09 5.26
C LEU A 132 -4.50 -1.96 4.28
N ASP A 133 -5.74 -2.32 4.63
CA ASP A 133 -6.61 -3.19 3.87
C ASP A 133 -6.64 -2.79 2.38
N LYS A 134 -6.47 -3.76 1.47
CA LYS A 134 -6.32 -3.53 0.03
C LYS A 134 -7.57 -2.92 -0.60
N ASP A 135 -8.73 -3.07 0.04
CA ASP A 135 -9.99 -2.47 -0.41
C ASP A 135 -10.10 -0.99 -0.03
N ILE A 136 -9.25 -0.49 0.87
CA ILE A 136 -9.21 0.91 1.29
C ILE A 136 -8.17 1.65 0.45
N PRO A 137 -8.58 2.55 -0.48
CA PRO A 137 -7.65 3.37 -1.24
C PRO A 137 -6.79 4.27 -0.31
N LEU A 138 -5.50 4.34 -0.60
CA LEU A 138 -4.55 5.21 0.09
C LEU A 138 -4.15 6.38 -0.80
N VAL A 139 -4.50 7.59 -0.38
CA VAL A 139 -4.11 8.84 -1.05
C VAL A 139 -2.96 9.48 -0.28
N LEU A 140 -1.89 9.83 -0.97
CA LEU A 140 -0.75 10.54 -0.41
C LEU A 140 -0.61 11.86 -1.16
N LEU A 141 -0.57 12.97 -0.43
CA LEU A 141 -0.41 14.32 -0.98
C LEU A 141 1.04 14.81 -0.85
#